data_AF-A0A073K7R2-F1
#
_entry.id   AF-A0A073K7R2-F1
#
_cell.length_a   1.000
_cell.length_b   1.000
_cell.length_c   1.000
_cell.angle_alpha   90.00
_cell.angle_beta   90.00
_cell.angle_gamma   90.00
#
_symmetry.space_group_name_H-M   'P 1'
#
loop_
_entity.id
_entity.type
_entity.pdbx_description
1 polymer ?
#
loop_
_entity_poly.entity_id
_entity_poly.type
_entity_poly.pdbx_seq_one_letter_code
_entity_poly.pdbx_strand_id
1 'polypeptide(L)'
;MIPKANSEYGFLQFFSDPNPGDPQDPPTPPEPPTATHTDEDVQRLIGEALAKAKAEADEKAAKERQEAERKELEEKEQFKKLYENLQQQLNEEKGKALEAKKETILVSAGYAPEQIVLIKDLLKGESDEDLKQSLESVKLAVLPLGSGVDPSPGNSKRDNPEPKDLADVGRELYARLKANGKL
;
A
#
# COMPACT_ATOMS: atom_id res chain seq x y z
N MET A 1 12.99 -39.53 61.73
CA MET A 1 14.01 -39.85 62.75
C MET A 1 15.17 -40.53 62.04
N ILE A 2 16.39 -40.00 62.21
CA ILE A 2 17.69 -40.55 61.80
C ILE A 2 17.99 -41.85 62.60
N PRO A 3 19.00 -42.72 62.35
CA PRO A 3 19.82 -43.13 61.18
C PRO A 3 19.86 -44.68 60.98
N LYS A 4 20.53 -45.19 59.94
CA LYS A 4 21.81 -45.95 60.05
C LYS A 4 22.13 -46.65 58.73
N ALA A 5 23.18 -46.16 58.07
CA ALA A 5 23.85 -46.89 57.01
C ALA A 5 24.52 -48.13 57.62
N ASN A 6 24.20 -49.30 57.07
CA ASN A 6 24.85 -50.56 57.34
C ASN A 6 26.28 -50.54 56.82
N SER A 7 27.22 -50.88 57.70
CA SER A 7 28.54 -51.39 57.34
C SER A 7 28.39 -52.83 56.86
N GLU A 8 28.99 -53.20 55.72
CA GLU A 8 29.39 -54.58 55.48
C GLU A 8 30.63 -54.61 54.57
N TYR A 9 31.74 -55.05 55.18
CA TYR A 9 32.81 -55.92 54.67
C TYR A 9 33.32 -55.70 53.22
N GLY A 10 34.60 -55.55 52.95
CA GLY A 10 35.80 -55.87 53.71
C GLY A 10 36.90 -56.21 52.70
N PHE A 11 38.14 -55.82 52.98
CA PHE A 11 39.32 -56.56 52.53
C PHE A 11 40.52 -56.07 53.36
N LEU A 12 40.69 -56.70 54.51
CA LEU A 12 41.95 -56.74 55.23
C LEU A 12 42.83 -57.78 54.53
N GLN A 13 43.94 -57.36 53.94
CA GLN A 13 45.11 -58.22 53.76
C GLN A 13 46.27 -57.60 54.53
N PHE A 14 46.54 -58.23 55.68
CA PHE A 14 47.74 -58.11 56.49
C PHE A 14 48.85 -58.99 55.90
N PHE A 15 50.02 -58.41 55.63
CA PHE A 15 51.37 -59.01 55.66
C PHE A 15 52.34 -57.82 55.61
N SER A 16 53.36 -57.59 56.44
CA SER A 16 53.94 -58.25 57.62
C SER A 16 54.85 -57.21 58.30
N ASP A 17 54.85 -57.21 59.64
CA ASP A 17 55.80 -56.68 60.64
C ASP A 17 56.71 -55.44 60.42
N PRO A 18 56.92 -54.62 61.47
CA PRO A 18 57.77 -53.43 61.43
C PRO A 18 59.25 -53.81 61.57
N ASN A 19 60.12 -53.25 60.74
CA ASN A 19 61.55 -53.23 61.01
C ASN A 19 62.07 -51.80 60.85
N PRO A 20 62.77 -51.21 61.84
CA PRO A 20 63.18 -49.82 61.81
C PRO A 20 64.47 -49.68 60.97
N GLY A 21 64.46 -48.78 60.00
CA GLY A 21 65.65 -48.45 59.21
C GLY A 21 65.31 -47.59 58.01
N ASP A 22 65.53 -46.28 58.13
CA ASP A 22 65.64 -45.35 56.99
C ASP A 22 66.66 -45.89 55.97
N PRO A 23 66.36 -45.74 54.66
CA PRO A 23 67.05 -44.65 53.95
C PRO A 23 66.21 -43.97 52.85
N GLN A 24 66.17 -42.62 52.96
CA GLN A 24 66.12 -41.60 51.90
C GLN A 24 65.21 -41.83 50.66
N ASP A 25 64.10 -41.08 50.61
CA ASP A 25 63.36 -40.78 49.38
C ASP A 25 64.23 -40.00 48.36
N PRO A 26 64.18 -40.32 47.05
CA PRO A 26 64.76 -39.48 46.02
C PRO A 26 63.96 -38.17 45.84
N PRO A 27 64.59 -37.06 45.43
CA PRO A 27 63.92 -35.76 45.35
C PRO A 27 62.82 -35.76 44.27
N THR A 28 61.62 -35.31 44.67
CA THR A 28 60.47 -35.04 43.80
C THR A 28 60.83 -33.98 42.75
N PRO A 29 60.43 -34.12 41.47
CA PRO A 29 60.63 -33.08 40.46
C PRO A 29 59.88 -31.79 40.85
N PRO A 30 60.41 -30.60 40.54
CA PRO A 30 59.74 -29.34 40.90
C PRO A 30 58.39 -29.22 40.17
N GLU A 31 57.34 -28.90 40.94
CA GLU A 31 56.03 -28.52 40.39
C GLU A 31 56.18 -27.30 39.46
N PRO A 32 55.43 -27.23 38.34
CA PRO A 32 55.47 -26.07 37.47
C PRO A 32 55.09 -24.80 38.25
N PRO A 33 55.74 -23.65 38.00
CA PRO A 33 55.47 -22.43 38.73
C PRO A 33 53.99 -22.06 38.57
N THR A 34 53.26 -22.03 39.68
CA THR A 34 51.93 -21.43 39.75
C THR A 34 52.06 -19.96 39.37
N ALA A 35 51.38 -19.54 38.30
CA ALA A 35 51.40 -18.15 37.85
C ALA A 35 50.83 -17.25 38.95
N THR A 36 51.70 -16.53 39.66
CA THR A 36 51.29 -15.51 40.62
C THR A 36 50.99 -14.23 39.85
N HIS A 37 49.73 -14.06 39.44
CA HIS A 37 49.28 -12.78 38.90
C HIS A 37 49.39 -11.71 39.98
N THR A 38 50.04 -10.59 39.65
CA THR A 38 50.12 -9.44 40.56
C THR A 38 48.80 -8.69 40.57
N ASP A 39 48.48 -8.00 41.66
CA ASP A 39 47.25 -7.20 41.77
C ASP A 39 47.15 -6.13 40.66
N GLU A 40 48.29 -5.65 40.15
CA GLU A 40 48.38 -4.72 39.02
C GLU A 40 47.93 -5.35 37.70
N ASP A 41 48.29 -6.62 37.45
CA ASP A 41 47.83 -7.36 36.27
C ASP A 41 46.32 -7.62 36.30
N VAL A 42 45.77 -7.90 37.48
CA VAL A 42 44.32 -8.08 37.68
C VAL A 42 43.58 -6.77 37.43
N GLN A 43 44.08 -5.65 37.96
CA GLN A 43 43.48 -4.33 37.73
C GLN A 43 43.53 -3.91 36.26
N ARG A 44 44.64 -4.21 35.55
CA ARG A 44 44.78 -3.96 34.11
C ARG A 44 43.76 -4.77 33.30
N LEU A 45 43.59 -6.05 33.62
CA LEU A 45 42.63 -6.93 32.95
C LEU A 45 41.18 -6.46 33.16
N ILE A 46 40.84 -6.00 34.38
CA ILE A 46 39.53 -5.43 34.70
C ILE A 46 39.32 -4.13 33.92
N GLY A 47 40.34 -3.27 33.85
CA GLY A 47 40.28 -2.02 33.08
C GLY A 47 40.06 -2.26 31.58
N GLU A 48 40.77 -3.21 30.99
CA GLU A 48 40.63 -3.61 29.59
C GLU A 48 39.24 -4.22 29.32
N ALA A 49 38.77 -5.11 30.19
CA ALA A 49 37.44 -5.69 30.09
C ALA A 49 36.33 -4.63 30.21
N LEU A 50 36.47 -3.66 31.13
CA LEU A 50 35.52 -2.56 31.29
C LEU A 50 35.54 -1.63 30.07
N ALA A 51 36.72 -1.32 29.53
CA ALA A 51 36.86 -0.50 28.33
C ALA A 51 36.23 -1.17 27.12
N LYS A 52 36.45 -2.47 26.94
CA LYS A 52 35.83 -3.27 25.87
C LYS A 52 34.31 -3.34 26.02
N ALA A 53 33.81 -3.58 27.23
CA ALA A 53 32.37 -3.61 27.50
C ALA A 53 31.70 -2.25 27.22
N LYS A 54 32.36 -1.13 27.56
CA LYS A 54 31.89 0.21 27.22
C LYS A 54 31.89 0.46 25.72
N ALA A 55 32.97 0.11 25.02
CA ALA A 55 33.06 0.25 23.57
C ALA A 55 31.97 -0.57 22.85
N GLU A 56 31.71 -1.80 23.28
CA GLU A 56 30.63 -2.63 22.72
C GLU A 56 29.24 -2.07 23.03
N ALA A 57 29.04 -1.49 24.20
CA ALA A 57 27.78 -0.84 24.57
C ALA A 57 27.54 0.45 23.74
N ASP A 58 28.58 1.28 23.59
CA ASP A 58 28.52 2.51 22.79
C ASP A 58 28.31 2.20 21.30
N GLU A 59 28.94 1.15 20.77
CA GLU A 59 28.75 0.72 19.38
C GLU A 59 27.32 0.22 19.13
N LYS A 60 26.75 -0.56 20.06
CA LYS A 60 25.35 -0.99 19.98
C LYS A 60 24.39 0.19 20.05
N ALA A 61 24.60 1.11 21.01
CA ALA A 61 23.79 2.31 21.14
C ALA A 61 23.88 3.22 19.90
N ALA A 62 25.06 3.32 19.27
CA ALA A 62 25.25 4.07 18.03
C ALA A 62 24.51 3.42 16.85
N LYS A 63 24.56 2.09 16.72
CA LYS A 63 23.82 1.36 15.68
C LYS A 63 22.31 1.50 15.86
N GLU A 64 21.80 1.37 17.08
CA GLU A 64 20.37 1.54 17.37
C GLU A 64 19.88 2.95 17.03
N ARG A 65 20.68 3.99 17.32
CA ARG A 65 20.36 5.38 16.93
C ARG A 65 20.33 5.56 15.41
N GLN A 66 21.32 5.02 14.70
CA GLN A 66 21.38 5.10 13.25
C GLN A 66 20.21 4.36 12.59
N GLU A 67 19.83 3.19 13.10
CA GLU A 67 18.66 2.46 12.61
C GLU A 67 17.35 3.18 12.90
N ALA A 68 17.22 3.81 14.07
CA ALA A 68 16.05 4.64 14.40
C ALA A 68 15.94 5.85 13.47
N GLU A 69 17.03 6.61 13.27
CA GLU A 69 17.07 7.75 12.36
C GLU A 69 16.73 7.34 10.92
N ARG A 70 17.26 6.18 10.47
CA ARG A 70 16.95 5.66 9.14
C ARG A 70 15.46 5.28 9.01
N LYS A 71 14.88 4.62 10.01
CA LYS A 71 13.44 4.28 10.01
C LYS A 71 12.58 5.54 9.99
N GLU A 72 12.91 6.57 10.77
CA GLU A 72 12.18 7.83 10.74
C GLU A 72 12.24 8.52 9.38
N LEU A 73 13.40 8.48 8.71
CA LEU A 73 13.55 9.02 7.35
C LEU A 73 12.72 8.23 6.34
N GLU A 74 12.79 6.89 6.40
CA GLU A 74 12.00 6.00 5.53
C GLU A 74 10.49 6.23 5.72
N GLU A 75 10.02 6.37 6.97
CA GLU A 75 8.63 6.70 7.27
C GLU A 75 8.22 8.06 6.70
N LYS A 76 9.04 9.11 6.91
CA LYS A 76 8.77 10.44 6.35
C LYS A 76 8.67 10.41 4.82
N GLU A 77 9.54 9.68 4.16
CA GLU A 77 9.48 9.50 2.70
C GLU A 77 8.23 8.73 2.27
N GLN A 78 7.84 7.68 2.99
CA GLN A 78 6.61 6.94 2.72
C GLN A 78 5.37 7.81 2.89
N PHE A 79 5.30 8.63 3.94
CA PHE A 79 4.20 9.57 4.15
C PHE A 79 4.12 10.61 3.04
N LYS A 80 5.27 11.14 2.59
CA LYS A 80 5.31 12.07 1.46
C LYS A 80 4.77 11.41 0.18
N LYS A 81 5.20 10.20 -0.13
CA LYS A 81 4.72 9.44 -1.30
C LYS A 81 3.22 9.16 -1.23
N LEU A 82 2.71 8.78 -0.05
CA LEU A 82 1.28 8.54 0.16
C LEU A 82 0.47 9.82 -0.09
N TYR A 83 0.93 10.95 0.43
CA TYR A 83 0.29 12.25 0.24
C TYR A 83 0.26 12.65 -1.24
N GLU A 84 1.39 12.53 -1.94
CA GLU A 84 1.48 12.84 -3.37
C GLU A 84 0.54 11.94 -4.19
N ASN A 85 0.48 10.64 -3.87
CA ASN A 85 -0.43 9.71 -4.52
C ASN A 85 -1.91 10.07 -4.28
N LEU A 86 -2.28 10.41 -3.04
CA LEU A 86 -3.63 10.82 -2.71
C LEU A 86 -4.02 12.12 -3.45
N GLN A 87 -3.10 13.08 -3.54
CA GLN A 87 -3.33 14.32 -4.29
C GLN A 87 -3.54 14.05 -5.79
N GLN A 88 -2.78 13.13 -6.36
CA GLN A 88 -2.96 12.69 -7.75
C GLN A 88 -4.33 12.04 -7.96
N GLN A 89 -4.71 11.09 -7.10
CA GLN A 89 -6.01 10.42 -7.17
C GLN A 89 -7.17 11.41 -7.08
N LEU A 90 -7.09 12.37 -6.14
CA LEU A 90 -8.11 13.39 -5.96
C LEU A 90 -8.25 14.27 -7.22
N ASN A 91 -7.13 14.66 -7.84
CA ASN A 91 -7.15 15.42 -9.08
C ASN A 91 -7.72 14.61 -10.25
N GLU A 92 -7.39 13.32 -10.35
CA GLU A 92 -7.95 12.42 -11.37
C GLU A 92 -9.46 12.23 -11.18
N GLU A 93 -9.93 12.02 -9.96
CA GLU A 93 -11.35 11.89 -9.66
C GLU A 93 -12.11 13.18 -9.95
N LYS A 94 -11.56 14.34 -9.59
CA LYS A 94 -12.13 15.64 -9.96
C LYS A 94 -12.21 15.81 -11.47
N GLY A 95 -11.18 15.42 -12.21
CA GLY A 95 -11.17 15.45 -13.67
C GLY A 95 -12.27 14.57 -14.27
N LYS A 96 -12.38 13.31 -13.82
CA LYS A 96 -13.42 12.37 -14.25
C LYS A 96 -14.83 12.88 -13.93
N ALA A 97 -15.02 13.41 -12.72
CA ALA A 97 -16.31 13.98 -12.32
C ALA A 97 -16.69 15.19 -13.18
N LEU A 98 -15.73 16.06 -13.51
CA LEU A 98 -15.93 17.21 -14.39
C LEU A 98 -16.25 16.76 -15.82
N GLU A 99 -15.55 15.76 -16.36
CA GLU A 99 -15.87 15.18 -17.67
C GLU A 99 -17.29 14.59 -17.71
N ALA A 100 -17.66 13.82 -16.69
CA ALA A 100 -19.01 13.25 -16.59
C ALA A 100 -20.09 14.34 -16.49
N LYS A 101 -19.81 15.43 -15.77
CA LYS A 101 -20.70 16.61 -15.72
C LYS A 101 -20.87 17.25 -17.09
N LYS A 102 -19.76 17.50 -17.81
CA LYS A 102 -19.80 18.04 -19.18
C LYS A 102 -20.64 17.19 -20.11
N GLU A 103 -20.42 15.87 -20.08
CA GLU A 103 -21.19 14.92 -20.88
C GLU A 103 -22.68 14.96 -20.52
N THR A 104 -23.02 14.93 -19.23
CA THR A 104 -24.42 15.00 -18.75
C THR A 104 -25.11 16.28 -19.23
N ILE A 105 -24.42 17.43 -19.15
CA ILE A 105 -24.93 18.72 -19.62
C ILE A 105 -25.20 18.67 -21.13
N LEU A 106 -24.28 18.12 -21.93
CA LEU A 106 -24.44 18.03 -23.38
C LEU A 106 -25.55 17.05 -23.79
N VAL A 107 -25.67 15.90 -23.12
CA VAL A 107 -26.79 14.96 -23.30
C VAL A 107 -28.11 15.65 -22.98
N SER A 108 -28.18 16.39 -21.86
CA SER A 108 -29.40 17.12 -21.48
C SER A 108 -29.76 18.24 -22.45
N ALA A 109 -28.77 18.78 -23.16
CA ALA A 109 -28.95 19.78 -24.21
C ALA A 109 -29.34 19.17 -25.57
N GLY A 110 -29.44 17.85 -25.67
CA GLY A 110 -29.90 17.13 -26.86
C GLY A 110 -28.82 16.84 -27.90
N TYR A 111 -27.54 16.96 -27.55
CA TYR A 111 -26.46 16.60 -28.47
C TYR A 111 -26.37 15.09 -28.66
N ALA A 112 -26.10 14.66 -29.89
CA ALA A 112 -25.86 13.24 -30.18
C ALA A 112 -24.51 12.78 -29.60
N PRO A 113 -24.33 11.48 -29.29
CA PRO A 113 -23.09 10.94 -28.73
C PRO A 113 -21.83 11.31 -29.53
N GLU A 114 -21.91 11.28 -30.86
CA GLU A 114 -20.82 11.67 -31.76
C GLU A 114 -20.46 13.15 -31.63
N GLN A 115 -21.45 14.03 -31.43
CA GLN A 115 -21.22 15.45 -31.22
C GLN A 115 -20.62 15.72 -29.85
N ILE A 116 -21.08 15.00 -28.82
CA ILE A 116 -20.59 15.14 -27.44
C ILE A 116 -19.08 14.94 -27.38
N VAL A 117 -18.56 13.89 -28.03
CA VAL A 117 -17.12 13.61 -28.08
C VAL A 117 -16.34 14.77 -28.71
N LEU A 118 -16.90 15.45 -29.70
CA LEU A 118 -16.25 16.57 -30.41
C LEU A 118 -16.33 17.89 -29.62
N ILE A 119 -17.41 18.12 -28.88
CA ILE A 119 -17.69 19.43 -28.25
C ILE A 119 -17.42 19.46 -26.75
N LYS A 120 -17.22 18.32 -26.08
CA LYS A 120 -16.95 18.27 -24.64
C LYS A 120 -15.72 19.10 -24.23
N ASP A 121 -14.72 19.15 -25.09
CA ASP A 121 -13.47 19.89 -24.84
C ASP A 121 -13.62 21.39 -25.09
N LEU A 122 -14.69 21.81 -25.79
CA LEU A 122 -15.03 23.22 -25.99
C LEU A 122 -15.69 23.83 -24.75
N LEU A 123 -16.27 23.01 -23.87
CA LEU A 123 -16.86 23.46 -22.62
C LEU A 123 -15.77 23.89 -21.63
N LYS A 124 -15.79 25.16 -21.23
CA LYS A 124 -14.87 25.75 -20.24
C LYS A 124 -15.60 26.03 -18.93
N GLY A 125 -14.86 25.89 -17.83
CA GLY A 125 -15.38 26.10 -16.48
C GLY A 125 -15.38 24.83 -15.63
N GLU A 126 -15.50 25.03 -14.32
CA GLU A 126 -15.53 23.97 -13.30
C GLU A 126 -16.88 23.91 -12.57
N SER A 127 -17.60 25.05 -12.51
CA SER A 127 -18.93 25.13 -11.91
C SER A 127 -20.03 24.82 -12.92
N ASP A 128 -21.21 24.45 -12.42
CA ASP A 128 -22.35 24.14 -13.27
C ASP A 128 -22.84 25.41 -14.01
N GLU A 129 -22.70 26.58 -13.39
CA GLU A 129 -23.00 27.89 -13.99
C GLU A 129 -22.06 28.21 -15.16
N ASP A 130 -20.74 28.03 -14.97
CA ASP A 130 -19.76 28.29 -16.04
C ASP A 130 -19.98 27.35 -17.22
N LEU A 131 -20.23 26.07 -16.95
CA LEU A 131 -20.49 25.07 -17.98
C LEU A 131 -21.75 25.40 -18.77
N LYS A 132 -22.81 25.91 -18.13
CA LYS A 132 -24.03 26.37 -18.81
C LYS A 132 -23.77 27.60 -19.68
N GLN A 133 -23.00 28.58 -19.21
CA GLN A 133 -22.63 29.74 -20.02
C GLN A 133 -21.77 29.32 -21.23
N SER A 134 -20.80 28.44 -21.01
CA SER A 134 -19.98 27.90 -22.08
C SER A 134 -20.84 27.11 -23.07
N LEU A 135 -21.83 26.35 -22.61
CA LEU A 135 -22.77 25.64 -23.47
C LEU A 135 -23.54 26.60 -24.39
N GLU A 136 -24.01 27.74 -23.89
CA GLU A 136 -24.71 28.72 -24.72
C GLU A 136 -23.80 29.26 -25.84
N SER A 137 -22.53 29.50 -25.57
CA SER A 137 -21.56 29.87 -26.62
C SER A 137 -21.30 28.76 -27.63
N VAL A 138 -21.24 27.49 -27.18
CA VAL A 138 -21.09 26.32 -28.06
C VAL A 138 -22.30 26.13 -28.95
N LYS A 139 -23.52 26.34 -28.43
CA LYS A 139 -24.77 26.24 -29.21
C LYS A 139 -24.82 27.21 -30.40
N LEU A 140 -24.19 28.37 -30.29
CA LEU A 140 -24.10 29.33 -31.40
C LEU A 140 -23.24 28.82 -32.56
N ALA A 141 -22.23 27.98 -32.27
CA ALA A 141 -21.34 27.43 -33.26
C ALA A 141 -21.80 26.06 -33.79
N VAL A 142 -22.33 25.21 -32.91
CA VAL A 142 -22.73 23.84 -33.23
C VAL A 142 -24.10 23.55 -32.61
N LEU A 143 -25.10 23.36 -33.47
CA LEU A 143 -26.44 22.99 -33.04
C LEU A 143 -26.55 21.48 -32.78
N PRO A 144 -27.39 21.05 -31.83
CA PRO A 144 -27.69 19.64 -31.61
C PRO A 144 -28.33 18.99 -32.85
N LEU A 145 -27.86 17.82 -33.26
CA LEU A 145 -28.49 17.04 -34.33
C LEU A 145 -29.92 16.67 -33.91
N GLY A 146 -30.91 17.05 -34.71
CA GLY A 146 -32.33 16.86 -34.38
C GLY A 146 -33.03 18.13 -33.90
N SER A 147 -32.33 19.24 -33.70
CA SER A 147 -32.96 20.57 -33.58
C SER A 147 -33.45 21.12 -34.94
N GLY A 148 -33.64 20.22 -35.92
CA GLY A 148 -33.82 20.47 -37.34
C GLY A 148 -35.03 21.34 -37.66
N VAL A 149 -34.84 22.64 -37.54
CA VAL A 149 -35.55 23.61 -38.35
C VAL A 149 -34.75 23.71 -39.64
N ASP A 150 -35.36 23.34 -40.76
CA ASP A 150 -34.79 23.66 -42.07
C ASP A 150 -34.64 25.18 -42.13
N PRO A 151 -33.40 25.72 -42.29
CA PRO A 151 -33.17 27.16 -42.31
C PRO A 151 -33.76 27.84 -43.55
N SER A 152 -34.33 27.09 -44.50
CA SER A 152 -35.05 27.64 -45.65
C SER A 152 -36.30 28.40 -45.19
N PRO A 153 -36.48 29.66 -45.60
CA PRO A 153 -37.68 30.42 -45.27
C PRO A 153 -38.91 29.74 -45.88
N GLY A 154 -39.76 29.15 -45.03
CA GLY A 154 -40.99 28.47 -45.45
C GLY A 154 -41.18 27.05 -44.92
N ASN A 155 -40.17 26.41 -44.31
CA ASN A 155 -40.36 25.14 -43.62
C ASN A 155 -40.56 25.35 -42.12
N SER A 156 -41.77 25.10 -41.64
CA SER A 156 -42.05 24.96 -40.21
C SER A 156 -41.44 23.67 -39.65
N LYS A 157 -41.21 23.62 -38.33
CA LYS A 157 -40.88 22.37 -37.62
C LYS A 157 -41.84 21.28 -38.07
N ARG A 158 -41.35 20.24 -38.74
CA ARG A 158 -42.10 19.00 -38.87
C ARG A 158 -41.93 18.27 -37.55
N ASP A 159 -43.02 18.15 -36.80
CA ASP A 159 -43.05 17.24 -35.67
C ASP A 159 -42.72 15.83 -36.19
N ASN A 160 -41.89 15.10 -35.46
CA ASN A 160 -41.70 13.68 -35.75
C ASN A 160 -43.09 13.02 -35.65
N PRO A 161 -43.49 12.21 -36.66
CA PRO A 161 -44.76 11.53 -36.59
C PRO A 161 -44.78 10.66 -35.33
N GLU A 162 -45.87 10.76 -34.55
CA GLU A 162 -46.05 9.91 -33.39
C GLU A 162 -45.95 8.43 -33.81
N PRO A 163 -45.24 7.58 -33.03
CA PRO A 163 -45.14 6.16 -33.34
C PRO A 163 -46.55 5.55 -33.28
N LYS A 164 -47.13 5.26 -34.45
CA LYS A 164 -48.41 4.55 -34.56
C LYS A 164 -48.24 3.10 -34.12
N ASP A 165 -49.23 2.57 -33.40
CA ASP A 165 -49.31 1.15 -33.08
C ASP A 165 -49.40 0.31 -34.37
N LEU A 166 -48.55 -0.71 -34.47
CA LEU A 166 -48.50 -1.63 -35.62
C LEU A 166 -49.84 -2.35 -35.84
N ALA A 167 -50.59 -2.61 -34.77
CA ALA A 167 -51.92 -3.21 -34.87
C ALA A 167 -52.91 -2.30 -35.60
N ASP A 168 -52.86 -0.99 -35.34
CA ASP A 168 -53.72 0.00 -35.98
C ASP A 168 -53.31 0.26 -37.43
N VAL A 169 -51.99 0.27 -37.71
CA VAL A 169 -51.48 0.30 -39.09
C VAL A 169 -51.97 -0.91 -39.90
N GLY A 170 -51.95 -2.10 -39.29
CA GLY A 170 -52.47 -3.32 -39.91
C GLY A 170 -53.96 -3.25 -40.21
N ARG A 171 -54.77 -2.71 -39.28
CA ARG A 171 -56.22 -2.50 -39.46
C ARG A 171 -56.52 -1.48 -40.57
N GLU A 172 -55.82 -0.35 -40.60
CA GLU A 172 -55.94 0.65 -41.66
C GLU A 172 -55.58 0.07 -43.03
N LEU A 173 -54.46 -0.67 -43.11
CA LEU A 173 -53.99 -1.27 -44.35
C LEU A 173 -54.97 -2.33 -44.87
N TYR A 174 -55.48 -3.19 -43.99
CA TYR A 174 -56.48 -4.20 -44.35
C TYR A 174 -57.77 -3.56 -44.86
N ALA A 175 -58.29 -2.54 -44.17
CA ALA A 175 -59.49 -1.82 -44.59
C ALA A 175 -59.29 -1.17 -45.97
N ARG A 176 -58.11 -0.59 -46.22
CA ARG A 176 -57.77 0.05 -47.50
C ARG A 176 -57.63 -0.97 -48.64
N LEU A 177 -57.04 -2.13 -48.37
CA LEU A 177 -56.91 -3.20 -49.36
C LEU A 177 -58.29 -3.81 -49.72
N LYS A 178 -59.15 -4.00 -48.72
CA LYS A 178 -60.52 -4.46 -48.89
C LYS A 178 -61.37 -3.45 -49.68
N ALA A 179 -61.28 -2.16 -49.36
CA ALA A 179 -61.99 -1.10 -50.09
C ALA A 179 -61.54 -0.98 -51.56
N ASN A 180 -60.26 -1.28 -51.83
CA ASN A 180 -59.70 -1.28 -53.18
C ASN A 180 -59.89 -2.61 -53.93
N GLY A 181 -60.61 -3.58 -53.36
CA GLY A 181 -60.89 -4.89 -53.99
C GLY A 181 -59.65 -5.76 -54.24
N LYS A 182 -58.57 -5.53 -53.47
CA LYS A 182 -57.32 -6.31 -53.58
C LYS A 182 -57.27 -7.49 -52.60
N LEU A 183 -58.33 -7.67 -51.82
CA LEU A 183 -58.60 -8.74 -50.86
C LEU A 183 -60.07 -9.11 -50.91
#